data_AF-A0A927NF29-F1
#
_entry.id   AF-A0A927NF29-F1
#
_cell.length_a   1.000
_cell.length_b   1.000
_cell.length_c   1.000
_cell.angle_alpha   90.00
_cell.angle_beta   90.00
_cell.angle_gamma   90.00
#
_symmetry.space_group_name_H-M   'P 1'
#
loop_
_entity.id
_entity.type
_entity.pdbx_description
1 polymer ?
#
loop_
_entity_poly.entity_id
_entity_poly.type
_entity_poly.pdbx_seq_one_letter_code
_entity_poly.pdbx_strand_id
1 'polypeptide(L)'
;MKKISRLMAVLVICLSSLLFSTACGVEIVSGTVVPGTLEVRVVKGDTIDTSNVIARITYSDDEVVTVTADELEFSEVDTSEAGIQVLEITYEGFTFKVNITVFNTESDMLKITEFNSSDVNIFNENVNSNPQQFYNVKSGDGLEVKTRYVGTDNPWVVDLVVSGKDASNKTITAVKNVTTDITVELKTGNDYVVLDETTTPKLSDVVESISEVDAKIKFKAHQDVWGKDFRVTIEPEMKNNESQTILKVVEEIRVIEGYNVHNAKEMAIYDNSGNDYDKDGAADWFEIKKEVGQVISADQDGKNAVYKTASTIILQNNINITAKDVPSTNFWTDNKSTVEFHRNWDEGQLGTLFDYAQSITDQPLKGSFVDRDNTGVYTITISLLVRHLI
;
A
#
# COMPACT_ATOMS: atom_id res chain seq x y z
N MET A 1 -36.23 -86.92 -3.08
CA MET A 1 -35.19 -86.09 -2.45
C MET A 1 -35.55 -84.62 -2.62
N LYS A 2 -35.90 -83.97 -1.48
CA LYS A 2 -35.72 -82.56 -1.07
C LYS A 2 -35.66 -81.45 -2.15
N LYS A 3 -36.70 -80.62 -2.31
CA LYS A 3 -37.07 -79.37 -1.57
C LYS A 3 -36.24 -78.14 -2.05
N ILE A 4 -36.81 -77.22 -2.83
CA ILE A 4 -37.64 -76.03 -2.47
C ILE A 4 -36.82 -74.72 -2.43
N SER A 5 -37.15 -73.82 -3.37
CA SER A 5 -37.23 -72.33 -3.33
C SER A 5 -36.01 -71.44 -2.98
N ARG A 6 -35.78 -70.42 -3.84
CA ARG A 6 -35.61 -68.95 -3.56
C ARG A 6 -35.49 -68.22 -4.92
N LEU A 7 -36.60 -67.74 -5.51
CA LEU A 7 -37.04 -66.32 -5.62
C LEU A 7 -35.90 -65.33 -5.95
N MET A 8 -35.75 -64.68 -7.11
CA MET A 8 -36.60 -63.71 -7.87
C MET A 8 -37.02 -62.44 -7.09
N ALA A 9 -36.88 -61.29 -7.77
CA ALA A 9 -37.22 -59.89 -7.43
C ALA A 9 -36.18 -59.16 -6.54
N VAL A 10 -35.36 -58.20 -7.02
CA VAL A 10 -35.65 -56.91 -7.68
C VAL A 10 -36.74 -56.11 -6.97
N LEU A 11 -36.34 -54.90 -6.56
CA LEU A 11 -37.15 -53.74 -6.18
C LEU A 11 -37.31 -53.43 -4.67
N VAL A 12 -36.35 -52.64 -4.18
CA VAL A 12 -36.53 -51.40 -3.39
C VAL A 12 -37.01 -51.54 -1.93
N ILE A 13 -36.33 -50.76 -1.08
CA ILE A 13 -36.60 -50.39 0.32
C ILE A 13 -36.04 -51.32 1.41
N CYS A 14 -34.80 -51.00 1.82
CA CYS A 14 -34.36 -50.78 3.21
C CYS A 14 -32.83 -50.62 3.17
N LEU A 15 -32.33 -49.51 2.63
CA LEU A 15 -32.03 -48.34 3.46
C LEU A 15 -31.21 -48.71 4.72
N SER A 16 -30.14 -49.46 4.50
CA SER A 16 -29.05 -49.74 5.44
C SER A 16 -27.86 -50.06 4.53
N SER A 17 -26.92 -49.17 4.25
CA SER A 17 -26.16 -48.32 5.15
C SER A 17 -25.57 -47.16 4.32
N LEU A 18 -26.43 -46.32 3.75
CA LEU A 18 -26.12 -44.91 3.55
C LEU A 18 -26.20 -44.22 4.90
N LEU A 19 -25.23 -44.53 5.76
CA LEU A 19 -24.79 -43.57 6.77
C LEU A 19 -23.97 -42.53 5.98
N PHE A 20 -24.67 -41.68 5.23
CA PHE A 20 -24.29 -40.29 5.23
C PHE A 20 -24.45 -39.88 6.69
N SER A 21 -23.37 -39.96 7.45
CA SER A 21 -23.15 -38.96 8.46
C SER A 21 -23.26 -37.64 7.69
N THR A 22 -24.39 -36.97 7.81
CA THR A 22 -24.36 -35.51 7.87
C THR A 22 -23.53 -35.19 9.11
N ALA A 23 -22.21 -35.37 9.00
CA ALA A 23 -21.33 -34.46 9.66
C ALA A 23 -21.84 -33.11 9.14
N CYS A 24 -22.25 -32.24 10.06
CA CYS A 24 -22.08 -30.83 9.81
C CYS A 24 -20.56 -30.68 9.65
N GLY A 25 -20.06 -30.98 8.44
CA GLY A 25 -18.66 -30.90 8.11
C GLY A 25 -18.35 -29.42 8.19
N VAL A 26 -17.40 -29.07 9.03
CA VAL A 26 -16.84 -27.73 9.01
C VAL A 26 -16.23 -27.58 7.60
N GLU A 27 -16.86 -26.77 6.75
CA GLU A 27 -16.47 -26.56 5.35
C GLU A 27 -15.74 -25.22 5.22
N ILE A 28 -14.80 -25.12 4.28
CA ILE A 28 -14.14 -23.84 3.99
C ILE A 28 -15.13 -22.93 3.26
N VAL A 29 -15.32 -21.71 3.79
CA VAL A 29 -16.21 -20.70 3.20
C VAL A 29 -15.46 -19.60 2.44
N SER A 30 -14.23 -19.28 2.85
CA SER A 30 -13.42 -18.30 2.15
C SER A 30 -11.92 -18.50 2.37
N GLY A 31 -11.14 -18.04 1.39
CA GLY A 31 -9.69 -17.96 1.46
C GLY A 31 -9.22 -16.59 1.00
N THR A 32 -8.26 -16.01 1.70
CA THR A 32 -7.67 -14.71 1.35
C THR A 32 -6.16 -14.75 1.56
N VAL A 33 -5.40 -14.12 0.66
CA VAL A 33 -3.96 -13.96 0.85
C VAL A 33 -3.72 -12.86 1.89
N VAL A 34 -2.82 -13.13 2.84
CA VAL A 34 -2.36 -12.13 3.80
C VAL A 34 -1.61 -11.03 3.02
N PRO A 35 -2.01 -9.75 3.14
CA PRO A 35 -1.33 -8.65 2.47
C PRO A 35 0.17 -8.68 2.77
N GLY A 36 0.99 -8.55 1.72
CA GLY A 36 2.45 -8.49 1.85
C GLY A 36 3.19 -9.80 1.61
N THR A 37 2.45 -10.89 1.50
CA THR A 37 3.02 -12.22 1.26
C THR A 37 3.03 -12.63 -0.21
N LEU A 38 2.34 -11.87 -1.07
CA LEU A 38 2.27 -12.08 -2.52
C LEU A 38 2.33 -10.76 -3.27
N GLU A 39 3.23 -10.65 -4.25
CA GLU A 39 3.28 -9.52 -5.16
C GLU A 39 2.20 -9.66 -6.25
N VAL A 40 1.23 -8.75 -6.24
CA VAL A 40 0.07 -8.75 -7.16
C VAL A 40 0.26 -7.86 -8.39
N ARG A 41 1.47 -7.30 -8.55
CA ARG A 41 1.86 -6.38 -9.62
C ARG A 41 3.23 -6.78 -10.13
N VAL A 42 3.33 -7.25 -11.37
CA VAL A 42 4.57 -7.72 -11.97
C VAL A 42 4.74 -7.12 -13.36
N VAL A 43 5.96 -7.09 -13.88
CA VAL A 43 6.17 -6.72 -15.29
C VAL A 43 6.13 -7.96 -16.18
N LYS A 44 5.82 -7.73 -17.46
CA LYS A 44 5.75 -8.78 -18.48
C LYS A 44 7.03 -9.61 -18.51
N GLY A 45 6.88 -10.93 -18.49
CA GLY A 45 7.97 -11.91 -18.51
C GLY A 45 8.53 -12.28 -17.14
N ASP A 46 8.14 -11.58 -16.06
CA ASP A 46 8.57 -11.93 -14.71
C ASP A 46 7.87 -13.18 -14.19
N THR A 47 8.57 -13.94 -13.36
CA THR A 47 7.99 -15.06 -12.60
C THR A 47 7.34 -14.55 -11.32
N ILE A 48 6.16 -15.08 -10.99
CA ILE A 48 5.49 -14.79 -9.71
C ILE A 48 6.15 -15.65 -8.63
N ASP A 49 6.72 -15.02 -7.60
CA ASP A 49 7.23 -15.71 -6.42
C ASP A 49 6.08 -16.01 -5.44
N THR A 50 5.82 -17.30 -5.24
CA THR A 50 4.81 -17.79 -4.29
C THR A 50 5.40 -18.39 -3.02
N SER A 51 6.73 -18.37 -2.86
CA SER A 51 7.44 -19.11 -1.80
C SER A 51 7.14 -18.64 -0.38
N ASN A 52 6.74 -17.38 -0.20
CA ASN A 52 6.46 -16.78 1.10
C ASN A 52 4.97 -16.48 1.32
N VAL A 53 4.09 -17.00 0.46
CA VAL A 53 2.65 -16.72 0.53
C VAL A 53 2.06 -17.30 1.82
N ILE A 54 1.22 -16.50 2.47
CA ILE A 54 0.41 -16.91 3.62
C ILE A 54 -1.05 -16.65 3.27
N ALA A 55 -1.93 -17.60 3.56
CA ALA A 55 -3.36 -17.44 3.38
C ALA A 55 -4.13 -17.59 4.70
N ARG A 56 -5.21 -16.82 4.83
CA ARG A 56 -6.23 -16.99 5.86
C ARG A 56 -7.40 -17.75 5.28
N ILE A 57 -7.70 -18.89 5.88
CA ILE A 57 -8.81 -19.76 5.52
C ILE A 57 -9.87 -19.64 6.61
N THR A 58 -11.09 -19.31 6.21
CA THR A 58 -12.25 -19.22 7.10
C THR A 58 -13.15 -20.41 6.86
N TYR A 59 -13.49 -21.11 7.93
CA TYR A 59 -14.42 -22.21 7.93
C TYR A 59 -15.84 -21.76 8.27
N SER A 60 -16.82 -22.64 8.00
CA SER A 60 -18.25 -22.38 8.18
C SER A 60 -18.70 -22.18 9.63
N ASP A 61 -17.84 -22.53 10.59
CA ASP A 61 -18.04 -22.31 12.03
C ASP A 61 -17.31 -21.06 12.55
N ASP A 62 -16.89 -20.18 11.62
CA ASP A 62 -16.14 -18.95 11.86
C ASP A 62 -14.71 -19.17 12.40
N GLU A 63 -14.21 -20.42 12.45
CA GLU A 63 -12.79 -20.67 12.73
C GLU A 63 -11.93 -20.12 11.58
N VAL A 64 -10.85 -19.42 11.93
CA VAL A 64 -9.88 -18.88 10.98
C VAL A 64 -8.52 -19.50 11.24
N VAL A 65 -7.97 -20.16 10.22
CA VAL A 65 -6.62 -20.72 10.26
C VAL A 65 -5.72 -19.97 9.29
N THR A 66 -4.43 -19.90 9.65
CA THR A 66 -3.38 -19.36 8.80
C THR A 66 -2.56 -20.51 8.25
N VAL A 67 -2.40 -20.55 6.93
CA VAL A 67 -1.69 -21.62 6.22
C VAL A 67 -0.55 -21.01 5.40
N THR A 68 0.57 -21.74 5.32
CA THR A 68 1.79 -21.29 4.64
C THR A 68 1.90 -21.89 3.24
N ALA A 69 2.80 -21.35 2.42
CA ALA A 69 2.96 -21.73 1.01
C ALA A 69 3.18 -23.23 0.76
N ASP A 70 3.76 -23.96 1.71
CA ASP A 70 3.98 -25.41 1.63
C ASP A 70 2.69 -26.26 1.74
N GLU A 71 1.62 -25.68 2.26
CA GLU A 71 0.29 -26.30 2.34
C GLU A 71 -0.64 -25.86 1.19
N LEU A 72 -0.17 -24.95 0.33
CA LEU A 72 -0.94 -24.35 -0.74
C LEU A 72 -0.51 -24.88 -2.11
N GLU A 73 -1.49 -25.09 -3.00
CA GLU A 73 -1.25 -25.35 -4.41
C GLU A 73 -1.52 -24.08 -5.23
N PHE A 74 -0.62 -23.75 -6.15
CA PHE A 74 -0.67 -22.55 -6.99
C PHE A 74 -0.81 -22.91 -8.46
N SER A 75 -1.71 -22.24 -9.18
CA SER A 75 -1.74 -22.33 -10.64
C SER A 75 -0.55 -21.62 -11.27
N GLU A 76 -0.16 -22.05 -12.48
CA GLU A 76 0.73 -21.25 -13.32
C GLU A 76 0.01 -19.99 -13.80
N VAL A 77 0.74 -18.87 -13.89
CA VAL A 77 0.23 -17.61 -14.43
C VAL A 77 1.06 -17.21 -15.63
N ASP A 78 0.41 -16.99 -16.77
CA ASP A 78 1.08 -16.51 -17.97
C ASP A 78 1.32 -15.00 -17.89
N THR A 79 2.56 -14.63 -17.59
CA THR A 79 3.01 -13.23 -17.56
C THR A 79 3.60 -12.77 -18.90
N SER A 80 3.48 -13.56 -19.97
CA SER A 80 3.97 -13.19 -21.30
C SER A 80 3.11 -12.12 -21.98
N GLU A 81 1.92 -11.83 -21.47
CA GLU A 81 1.05 -10.76 -21.93
C GLU A 81 0.65 -9.82 -20.79
N ALA A 82 0.70 -8.52 -21.05
CA ALA A 82 0.24 -7.50 -20.12
C ALA A 82 -1.30 -7.53 -19.96
N GLY A 83 -1.78 -7.23 -18.76
CA GLY A 83 -3.20 -7.27 -18.41
C GLY A 83 -3.45 -7.88 -17.02
N ILE A 84 -4.72 -8.12 -16.71
CA ILE A 84 -5.10 -8.82 -15.49
C ILE A 84 -5.06 -10.32 -15.76
N GLN A 85 -4.20 -11.03 -15.04
CA GLN A 85 -4.13 -12.47 -14.99
C GLN A 85 -4.70 -12.98 -13.66
N VAL A 86 -5.02 -14.26 -13.58
CA VAL A 86 -5.62 -14.86 -12.38
C VAL A 86 -4.71 -15.96 -11.85
N LEU A 87 -4.28 -15.80 -10.60
CA LEU A 87 -3.66 -16.85 -9.82
C LEU A 87 -4.77 -17.59 -9.04
N GLU A 88 -4.87 -18.90 -9.24
CA GLU A 88 -5.73 -19.77 -8.45
C GLU A 88 -4.90 -20.40 -7.33
N ILE A 89 -5.38 -20.30 -6.09
CA ILE A 89 -4.75 -20.84 -4.89
C ILE A 89 -5.69 -21.88 -4.30
N THR A 90 -5.19 -23.10 -4.07
CA THR A 90 -6.00 -24.22 -3.56
C THR A 90 -5.47 -24.71 -2.22
N TYR A 91 -6.39 -24.89 -1.27
CA TYR A 91 -6.13 -25.50 0.05
C TYR A 91 -7.23 -26.53 0.33
N GLU A 92 -6.84 -27.76 0.64
CA GLU A 92 -7.76 -28.89 0.92
C GLU A 92 -8.92 -29.05 -0.08
N GLY A 93 -8.68 -28.73 -1.36
CA GLY A 93 -9.67 -28.81 -2.44
C GLY A 93 -10.59 -27.58 -2.58
N PHE A 94 -10.46 -26.56 -1.72
CA PHE A 94 -11.10 -25.25 -1.89
C PHE A 94 -10.18 -24.31 -2.67
N THR A 95 -10.68 -23.69 -3.74
CA THR A 95 -9.92 -22.77 -4.60
C THR A 95 -10.45 -21.35 -4.51
N PHE A 96 -9.56 -20.39 -4.30
CA PHE A 96 -9.85 -18.95 -4.38
C PHE A 96 -8.90 -18.26 -5.36
N LYS A 97 -9.28 -17.06 -5.80
CA LYS A 97 -8.65 -16.36 -6.93
C LYS A 97 -8.04 -15.05 -6.51
N VAL A 98 -6.83 -14.78 -6.99
CA VAL A 98 -6.13 -13.51 -6.83
C VAL A 98 -5.83 -12.93 -8.20
N ASN A 99 -6.19 -11.67 -8.41
CA ASN A 99 -5.87 -10.98 -9.65
C ASN A 99 -4.43 -10.46 -9.59
N ILE A 100 -3.65 -10.81 -10.60
CA ILE A 100 -2.28 -10.34 -10.82
C ILE A 100 -2.29 -9.35 -11.97
N THR A 101 -1.76 -8.15 -11.76
CA THR A 101 -1.64 -7.15 -12.82
C THR A 101 -0.26 -7.24 -13.45
N VAL A 102 -0.21 -7.55 -14.75
CA VAL A 102 1.01 -7.62 -15.55
C VAL A 102 1.15 -6.32 -16.35
N PHE A 103 2.23 -5.58 -16.12
CA PHE A 103 2.52 -4.30 -16.78
C PHE A 103 3.38 -4.50 -18.03
N ASN A 104 3.20 -3.62 -19.03
CA ASN A 104 4.14 -3.53 -20.14
C ASN A 104 5.46 -2.92 -19.67
N THR A 105 6.53 -3.14 -20.42
CA THR A 105 7.85 -2.55 -20.15
C THR A 105 8.25 -1.57 -21.24
N GLU A 106 9.28 -0.77 -20.97
CA GLU A 106 9.85 0.12 -21.97
C GLU A 106 10.33 -0.62 -23.23
N SER A 107 10.71 -1.91 -23.10
CA SER A 107 11.15 -2.74 -24.23
C SER A 107 10.03 -3.07 -25.23
N ASP A 108 8.76 -2.97 -24.81
CA ASP A 108 7.60 -3.18 -25.66
C ASP A 108 7.30 -1.98 -26.57
N MET A 109 8.01 -0.86 -26.38
CA MET A 109 7.81 0.38 -27.12
C MET A 109 8.97 0.65 -28.09
N LEU A 110 8.62 1.16 -29.28
CA LEU A 110 9.57 1.82 -30.18
C LEU A 110 9.59 3.34 -30.03
N LYS A 111 8.49 3.90 -29.53
CA LYS A 111 8.30 5.34 -29.42
C LYS A 111 7.43 5.66 -28.21
N ILE A 112 7.84 6.66 -27.45
CA ILE A 112 7.01 7.24 -26.39
C ILE A 112 6.10 8.30 -27.01
N THR A 113 4.82 8.27 -26.66
CA THR A 113 3.83 9.25 -27.11
C THR A 113 3.26 10.08 -25.98
N GLU A 114 3.39 9.60 -24.74
CA GLU A 114 2.95 10.28 -23.53
C GLU A 114 3.94 10.00 -22.42
N PHE A 115 4.31 11.04 -21.70
CA PHE A 115 5.14 10.97 -20.51
C PHE A 115 4.72 12.11 -19.59
N ASN A 116 4.01 11.77 -18.53
CA ASN A 116 3.54 12.71 -17.52
C ASN A 116 3.58 12.05 -16.13
N SER A 117 3.11 12.76 -15.11
CA SER A 117 2.93 12.19 -13.78
C SER A 117 1.51 12.41 -13.26
N SER A 118 0.92 11.33 -12.76
CA SER A 118 -0.43 11.35 -12.17
C SER A 118 -0.46 12.24 -10.91
N ASP A 119 0.53 12.11 -10.03
CA ASP A 119 0.66 12.86 -8.80
C ASP A 119 0.75 14.37 -9.06
N VAL A 120 1.51 14.75 -10.09
CA VAL A 120 1.71 16.15 -10.49
C VAL A 120 0.43 16.78 -11.00
N ASN A 121 -0.27 16.05 -11.88
CA ASN A 121 -1.54 16.52 -12.42
C ASN A 121 -2.56 16.71 -11.30
N ILE A 122 -2.67 15.73 -10.39
CA ILE A 122 -3.57 15.79 -9.23
C ILE A 122 -3.20 16.95 -8.31
N PHE A 123 -1.91 17.12 -7.99
CA PHE A 123 -1.44 18.23 -7.16
C PHE A 123 -1.82 19.58 -7.78
N ASN A 124 -1.54 19.77 -9.07
CA ASN A 124 -1.84 21.02 -9.78
C ASN A 124 -3.35 21.27 -9.89
N GLU A 125 -4.15 20.26 -10.19
CA GLU A 125 -5.62 20.35 -10.21
C GLU A 125 -6.18 20.77 -8.85
N ASN A 126 -5.64 20.18 -7.77
CA ASN A 126 -6.03 20.45 -6.39
C ASN A 126 -5.70 21.88 -5.95
N VAL A 127 -4.47 22.33 -6.20
CA VAL A 127 -4.02 23.70 -5.90
C VAL A 127 -4.90 24.73 -6.63
N ASN A 128 -5.29 24.44 -7.87
CA ASN A 128 -6.09 25.35 -8.69
C ASN A 128 -7.59 25.35 -8.34
N SER A 129 -8.14 24.21 -7.90
CA SER A 129 -9.59 24.04 -7.71
C SER A 129 -10.11 24.48 -6.33
N ASN A 130 -9.30 24.39 -5.27
CA ASN A 130 -9.76 24.67 -3.91
C ASN A 130 -8.63 25.17 -2.99
N PRO A 131 -8.05 26.38 -3.22
CA PRO A 131 -6.90 26.89 -2.46
C PRO A 131 -7.18 27.09 -0.96
N GLN A 132 -8.44 27.02 -0.53
CA GLN A 132 -8.85 27.18 0.86
C GLN A 132 -9.06 25.86 1.61
N GLN A 133 -9.33 24.71 0.94
CA GLN A 133 -9.61 23.44 1.63
C GLN A 133 -8.36 22.63 1.97
N PHE A 134 -7.21 22.97 1.38
CA PHE A 134 -5.90 22.49 1.82
C PHE A 134 -5.43 23.37 2.99
N TYR A 135 -6.17 23.30 4.10
CA TYR A 135 -5.88 24.08 5.30
C TYR A 135 -4.58 23.60 5.94
N ASN A 136 -3.59 24.50 5.91
CA ASN A 136 -2.67 24.81 6.99
C ASN A 136 -2.13 23.60 7.77
N VAL A 137 -0.89 23.23 7.45
CA VAL A 137 0.03 22.86 8.53
C VAL A 137 0.11 24.08 9.46
N LYS A 138 -0.61 24.06 10.59
CA LYS A 138 -0.29 24.91 11.72
C LYS A 138 0.98 24.36 12.39
N SER A 139 2.11 24.49 11.72
CA SER A 139 3.33 24.82 12.47
C SER A 139 3.24 26.31 12.79
N GLY A 140 3.93 26.77 13.83
CA GLY A 140 3.94 28.19 14.20
C GLY A 140 4.45 29.16 13.11
N ASP A 141 4.83 28.65 11.93
CA ASP A 141 5.71 29.34 10.98
C ASP A 141 5.10 29.59 9.58
N GLY A 142 3.79 29.35 9.37
CA GLY A 142 3.09 29.85 8.17
C GLY A 142 3.58 29.26 6.84
N LEU A 143 3.42 27.94 6.65
CA LEU A 143 3.76 27.23 5.41
C LEU A 143 2.90 27.70 4.22
N GLU A 144 3.54 27.99 3.08
CA GLU A 144 2.87 28.46 1.85
C GLU A 144 2.14 27.31 1.11
N VAL A 145 0.90 27.58 0.70
CA VAL A 145 -0.11 26.62 0.19
C VAL A 145 0.19 26.10 -1.23
N LYS A 146 1.29 26.52 -1.87
CA LYS A 146 1.57 26.22 -3.30
C LYS A 146 2.76 25.30 -3.55
N THR A 147 3.46 24.86 -2.50
CA THR A 147 4.70 24.09 -2.65
C THR A 147 4.44 22.62 -2.36
N ARG A 148 4.84 21.73 -3.28
CA ARG A 148 4.82 20.29 -3.04
C ARG A 148 5.95 19.92 -2.08
N TYR A 149 5.65 19.15 -1.05
CA TYR A 149 6.64 18.71 -0.07
C TYR A 149 7.18 17.32 -0.41
N VAL A 150 8.47 17.11 -0.17
CA VAL A 150 9.15 15.83 -0.33
C VAL A 150 9.97 15.52 0.91
N GLY A 151 9.80 14.31 1.43
CA GLY A 151 10.44 13.81 2.64
C GLY A 151 11.82 13.22 2.41
N THR A 152 12.63 13.21 3.46
CA THR A 152 13.96 12.60 3.45
C THR A 152 14.02 11.19 4.03
N ASP A 153 12.94 10.60 4.57
CA ASP A 153 13.00 9.34 5.33
C ASP A 153 12.98 8.09 4.44
N ASN A 154 12.38 8.21 3.26
CA ASN A 154 12.35 7.19 2.20
C ASN A 154 12.44 7.87 0.80
N PRO A 155 12.75 7.12 -0.26
CA PRO A 155 12.76 7.69 -1.61
C PRO A 155 11.42 8.29 -1.98
N TRP A 156 11.46 9.47 -2.57
CA TRP A 156 10.35 10.02 -3.32
C TRP A 156 10.27 9.30 -4.66
N VAL A 157 9.08 8.78 -4.97
CA VAL A 157 8.76 8.11 -6.23
C VAL A 157 7.83 9.03 -6.98
N VAL A 158 8.15 9.31 -8.24
CA VAL A 158 7.23 10.04 -9.13
C VAL A 158 6.40 9.01 -9.86
N ASP A 159 5.07 8.99 -9.66
CA ASP A 159 4.21 8.07 -10.40
C ASP A 159 4.09 8.54 -11.86
N LEU A 160 4.96 8.00 -12.71
CA LEU A 160 4.99 8.26 -14.13
C LEU A 160 3.88 7.50 -14.85
N VAL A 161 3.15 8.20 -15.71
CA VAL A 161 2.23 7.60 -16.67
C VAL A 161 2.87 7.71 -18.05
N VAL A 162 3.24 6.54 -18.58
CA VAL A 162 3.93 6.42 -19.85
C VAL A 162 3.10 5.59 -20.82
N SER A 163 2.93 6.11 -22.03
CA SER A 163 2.32 5.40 -23.13
C SER A 163 3.11 5.61 -24.41
N GLY A 164 3.02 4.65 -25.32
CA GLY A 164 3.83 4.63 -26.53
C GLY A 164 3.25 3.79 -27.65
N LYS A 165 4.08 3.56 -28.66
CA LYS A 165 3.77 2.78 -29.85
C LYS A 165 4.77 1.64 -30.01
N ASP A 166 4.27 0.46 -30.36
CA ASP A 166 5.09 -0.68 -30.76
C ASP A 166 5.48 -0.61 -32.25
N ALA A 167 6.16 -1.66 -32.74
CA ALA A 167 6.56 -1.80 -34.14
C ALA A 167 5.40 -1.86 -35.15
N SER A 168 4.21 -2.22 -34.69
CA SER A 168 2.99 -2.28 -35.50
C SER A 168 2.15 -1.00 -35.37
N ASN A 169 2.67 0.05 -34.72
CA ASN A 169 1.98 1.30 -34.41
C ASN A 169 0.74 1.12 -33.50
N LYS A 170 0.66 0.00 -32.77
CA LYS A 170 -0.34 -0.23 -31.73
C LYS A 170 0.02 0.57 -30.49
N THR A 171 -1.00 1.16 -29.84
CA THR A 171 -0.79 1.85 -28.56
C THR A 171 -0.48 0.86 -27.45
N ILE A 172 0.58 1.15 -26.70
CA ILE A 172 0.99 0.45 -25.48
C ILE A 172 0.78 1.41 -24.31
N THR A 173 0.12 0.94 -23.26
CA THR A 173 -0.19 1.71 -22.03
C THR A 173 0.24 0.93 -20.80
N ALA A 174 0.12 1.55 -19.62
CA ALA A 174 0.49 0.93 -18.34
C ALA A 174 1.93 0.37 -18.37
N VAL A 175 2.85 1.23 -18.81
CA VAL A 175 4.27 0.89 -18.95
C VAL A 175 4.98 1.18 -17.63
N LYS A 176 5.77 0.23 -17.15
CA LYS A 176 6.65 0.32 -15.97
C LYS A 176 8.10 0.00 -16.37
N ASN A 177 9.03 0.17 -15.42
CA ASN A 177 10.46 0.07 -15.65
C ASN A 177 10.95 0.96 -16.80
N VAL A 178 10.51 2.22 -16.79
CA VAL A 178 10.92 3.21 -17.80
C VAL A 178 12.22 3.84 -17.34
N THR A 179 13.22 3.84 -18.23
CA THR A 179 14.50 4.49 -17.97
C THR A 179 14.36 6.00 -18.17
N THR A 180 14.94 6.77 -17.24
CA THR A 180 14.76 8.21 -17.16
C THR A 180 16.07 8.92 -16.83
N ASP A 181 16.26 10.07 -17.47
CA ASP A 181 17.27 11.06 -17.12
C ASP A 181 16.68 12.03 -16.10
N ILE A 182 17.37 12.23 -14.97
CA ILE A 182 16.89 13.07 -13.87
C ILE A 182 17.88 14.20 -13.61
N THR A 183 17.37 15.42 -13.73
CA THR A 183 18.11 16.65 -13.39
C THR A 183 17.53 17.26 -12.12
N VAL A 184 18.40 17.54 -11.14
CA VAL A 184 18.03 18.23 -9.90
C VAL A 184 18.67 19.62 -9.89
N GLU A 185 17.86 20.65 -9.66
CA GLU A 185 18.30 22.03 -9.59
C GLU A 185 17.97 22.62 -8.21
N LEU A 186 18.92 23.31 -7.59
CA LEU A 186 18.70 24.03 -6.33
C LEU A 186 18.25 25.46 -6.60
N LYS A 187 17.18 25.90 -5.94
CA LYS A 187 16.75 27.30 -5.98
C LYS A 187 17.76 28.18 -5.23
N THR A 188 18.29 29.17 -5.94
CA THR A 188 19.25 30.16 -5.42
C THR A 188 18.77 31.56 -5.77
N GLY A 189 18.15 32.25 -4.81
CA GLY A 189 17.46 33.52 -5.09
C GLY A 189 16.22 33.29 -5.95
N ASN A 190 16.19 33.90 -7.15
CA ASN A 190 15.09 33.75 -8.11
C ASN A 190 15.38 32.73 -9.21
N ASP A 191 16.60 32.18 -9.25
CA ASP A 191 17.04 31.24 -10.28
C ASP A 191 17.15 29.83 -9.69
N TYR A 192 17.23 28.85 -10.58
CA TYR A 192 17.56 27.47 -10.24
C TYR A 192 18.89 27.10 -10.89
N VAL A 193 19.73 26.44 -10.12
CA VAL A 193 21.08 26.04 -10.53
C VAL A 193 21.13 24.52 -10.57
N VAL A 194 21.42 23.95 -11.74
CA VAL A 194 21.64 22.51 -11.91
C VAL A 194 22.73 22.06 -10.95
N LEU A 195 22.46 20.98 -10.23
CA LEU A 195 23.41 20.32 -9.35
C LEU A 195 24.10 19.18 -10.10
N ASP A 196 25.43 19.16 -10.03
CA ASP A 196 26.27 18.07 -10.50
C ASP A 196 27.44 17.86 -9.53
N GLU A 197 28.41 17.01 -9.86
CA GLU A 197 29.55 16.74 -8.97
C GLU A 197 30.63 17.85 -8.98
N THR A 198 30.45 18.86 -9.82
CA THR A 198 31.32 20.03 -9.97
C THR A 198 30.72 21.31 -9.35
N THR A 199 29.41 21.33 -9.06
CA THR A 199 28.72 22.48 -8.43
C THR A 199 28.99 22.59 -6.93
N THR A 200 28.55 23.68 -6.30
CA THR A 200 28.56 23.84 -4.84
C THR A 200 27.21 24.40 -4.36
N PRO A 201 26.41 23.63 -3.61
CA PRO A 201 26.64 22.23 -3.22
C PRO A 201 26.69 21.28 -4.43
N LYS A 202 27.28 20.10 -4.26
CA LYS A 202 27.25 19.04 -5.27
C LYS A 202 25.92 18.32 -5.25
N LEU A 203 25.59 17.59 -6.31
CA LEU A 203 24.43 16.70 -6.32
C LEU A 203 24.52 15.67 -5.18
N SER A 204 25.66 15.01 -5.03
CA SER A 204 25.91 14.05 -3.94
C SER A 204 25.88 14.67 -2.53
N ASP A 205 25.97 15.99 -2.36
CA ASP A 205 25.79 16.63 -1.04
C ASP A 205 24.31 16.70 -0.63
N VAL A 206 23.40 16.59 -1.61
CA VAL A 206 21.96 16.81 -1.44
C VAL A 206 21.15 15.53 -1.64
N VAL A 207 21.55 14.69 -2.59
CA VAL A 207 20.85 13.47 -2.98
C VAL A 207 21.69 12.27 -2.58
N GLU A 208 21.07 11.31 -1.89
CA GLU A 208 21.68 10.06 -1.45
C GLU A 208 21.70 9.02 -2.58
N SER A 209 20.59 8.91 -3.32
CA SER A 209 20.50 8.00 -4.46
C SER A 209 19.43 8.46 -5.46
N ILE A 210 19.69 8.18 -6.74
CA ILE A 210 18.72 8.31 -7.83
C ILE A 210 18.57 6.94 -8.49
N SER A 211 17.34 6.50 -8.72
CA SER A 211 17.01 5.38 -9.60
C SER A 211 16.52 5.95 -10.92
N GLU A 212 17.31 5.75 -11.98
CA GLU A 212 16.95 6.13 -13.34
C GLU A 212 15.77 5.28 -13.86
N VAL A 213 15.53 4.10 -13.28
CA VAL A 213 14.33 3.30 -13.55
C VAL A 213 13.18 3.77 -12.64
N ASP A 214 12.05 4.14 -13.26
CA ASP A 214 10.81 4.61 -12.61
C ASP A 214 10.96 5.82 -11.68
N ALA A 215 11.95 6.68 -11.96
CA ALA A 215 12.16 7.98 -11.34
C ALA A 215 12.00 8.04 -9.81
N LYS A 216 12.96 7.43 -9.10
CA LYS A 216 13.02 7.48 -7.62
C LYS A 216 14.19 8.31 -7.15
N ILE A 217 13.95 9.24 -6.23
CA ILE A 217 14.96 10.16 -5.71
C ILE A 217 14.95 10.12 -4.19
N LYS A 218 16.09 9.82 -3.58
CA LYS A 218 16.28 9.85 -2.13
C LYS A 218 17.11 11.07 -1.77
N PHE A 219 16.49 12.08 -1.20
CA PHE A 219 17.20 13.23 -0.63
C PHE A 219 17.88 12.85 0.69
N LYS A 220 19.03 13.46 0.97
CA LYS A 220 19.75 13.24 2.22
C LYS A 220 18.99 13.84 3.40
N ALA A 221 18.88 13.06 4.47
CA ALA A 221 18.36 13.52 5.76
C ALA A 221 19.43 14.38 6.47
N HIS A 222 19.52 15.65 6.08
CA HIS A 222 20.50 16.59 6.61
C HIS A 222 19.92 18.01 6.70
N GLN A 223 20.33 18.74 7.74
CA GLN A 223 19.88 20.13 7.99
C GLN A 223 20.15 21.09 6.83
N ASP A 224 21.20 20.84 6.05
CA ASP A 224 21.54 21.66 4.88
C ASP A 224 20.69 21.33 3.65
N VAL A 225 19.81 20.35 3.72
CA VAL A 225 18.87 19.97 2.64
C VAL A 225 17.44 20.35 3.02
N TRP A 226 17.07 20.18 4.28
CA TRP A 226 15.74 20.52 4.78
C TRP A 226 15.40 22.01 4.60
N GLY A 227 14.16 22.27 4.23
CA GLY A 227 13.61 23.60 3.96
C GLY A 227 14.03 24.21 2.62
N LYS A 228 14.91 23.57 1.84
CA LYS A 228 15.33 24.07 0.53
C LYS A 228 14.33 23.72 -0.56
N ASP A 229 14.20 24.64 -1.51
CA ASP A 229 13.40 24.46 -2.72
C ASP A 229 14.27 23.91 -3.85
N PHE A 230 13.74 22.92 -4.57
CA PHE A 230 14.38 22.30 -5.71
C PHE A 230 13.43 22.27 -6.90
N ARG A 231 14.02 22.25 -8.10
CA ARG A 231 13.32 21.86 -9.31
C ARG A 231 13.88 20.54 -9.79
N VAL A 232 13.00 19.57 -10.03
CA VAL A 232 13.36 18.26 -10.56
C VAL A 232 12.77 18.13 -11.94
N THR A 233 13.63 17.89 -12.93
CA THR A 233 13.23 17.60 -14.31
C THR A 233 13.50 16.13 -14.60
N ILE A 234 12.49 15.43 -15.10
CA ILE A 234 12.53 14.01 -15.44
C ILE A 234 12.19 13.87 -16.91
N GLU A 235 13.07 13.22 -17.66
CA GLU A 235 12.92 12.98 -19.10
C GLU A 235 13.05 11.47 -19.35
N PRO A 236 12.27 10.87 -20.26
CA PRO A 236 12.49 9.48 -20.62
C PRO A 236 13.77 9.32 -21.43
N GLU A 237 14.53 8.26 -21.19
CA GLU A 237 15.66 7.93 -22.05
C GLU A 237 15.13 7.52 -23.44
N MET A 238 15.48 8.29 -24.48
CA MET A 238 14.94 8.08 -25.82
C MET A 238 15.76 7.04 -26.57
N LYS A 239 15.19 5.86 -26.83
CA LYS A 239 15.85 4.81 -27.62
C LYS A 239 16.12 5.16 -29.08
N ASN A 240 15.40 6.13 -29.66
CA ASN A 240 15.49 6.49 -31.07
C ASN A 240 15.64 8.02 -31.25
N ASN A 241 16.72 8.45 -31.92
CA ASN A 241 17.10 9.84 -32.24
C ASN A 241 16.12 10.62 -33.14
N GLU A 242 14.86 10.19 -33.26
CA GLU A 242 13.87 10.99 -33.97
C GLU A 242 13.50 12.19 -33.10
N SER A 243 13.70 13.41 -33.61
CA SER A 243 13.21 14.65 -33.00
C SER A 243 11.72 14.53 -32.71
N GLN A 244 11.41 14.16 -31.48
CA GLN A 244 10.07 14.21 -30.94
C GLN A 244 10.00 15.42 -30.00
N THR A 245 8.78 15.91 -29.78
CA THR A 245 8.51 16.87 -28.72
C THR A 245 9.22 16.41 -27.46
N ILE A 246 10.02 17.27 -26.83
CA ILE A 246 10.68 16.95 -25.57
C ILE A 246 9.57 16.70 -24.54
N LEU A 247 9.35 15.43 -24.22
CA LEU A 247 8.39 15.02 -23.19
C LEU A 247 9.14 15.00 -21.86
N LYS A 248 8.61 15.70 -20.86
CA LYS A 248 9.23 15.80 -19.55
C LYS A 248 8.23 16.10 -18.46
N VAL A 249 8.57 15.68 -17.25
CA VAL A 249 7.90 16.09 -16.01
C VAL A 249 8.82 17.08 -15.31
N VAL A 250 8.29 18.23 -14.88
CA VAL A 250 9.04 19.25 -14.14
C VAL A 250 8.28 19.58 -12.87
N GLU A 251 8.94 19.43 -11.73
CA GLU A 251 8.36 19.60 -10.41
C GLU A 251 9.16 20.60 -9.59
N GLU A 252 8.50 21.58 -8.98
CA GLU A 252 9.09 22.43 -7.95
C GLU A 252 8.65 21.94 -6.58
N ILE A 253 9.63 21.51 -5.77
CA ILE A 253 9.41 20.86 -4.48
C ILE A 253 10.16 21.58 -3.35
N ARG A 254 9.68 21.41 -2.12
CA ARG A 254 10.45 21.72 -0.91
C ARG A 254 10.75 20.44 -0.15
N VAL A 255 12.03 20.22 0.14
CA VAL A 255 12.46 19.05 0.89
C VAL A 255 12.34 19.30 2.39
N ILE A 256 11.75 18.37 3.13
CA ILE A 256 11.60 18.44 4.59
C ILE A 256 11.94 17.10 5.23
N GLU A 257 12.14 17.09 6.54
CA GLU A 257 12.21 15.84 7.30
C GLU A 257 10.84 15.17 7.31
N GLY A 258 10.77 13.87 6.96
CA GLY A 258 9.52 13.14 6.89
C GLY A 258 9.49 11.98 5.91
N TYR A 259 8.43 11.19 6.01
CA TYR A 259 8.19 9.99 5.22
C TYR A 259 7.19 10.27 4.09
N ASN A 260 7.61 9.97 2.85
CA ASN A 260 6.78 10.01 1.66
C ASN A 260 5.86 8.79 1.62
N VAL A 261 4.55 9.00 1.65
CA VAL A 261 3.55 7.95 1.49
C VAL A 261 2.97 8.03 0.08
N HIS A 262 3.11 6.96 -0.67
CA HIS A 262 2.67 6.82 -2.07
C HIS A 262 1.41 5.98 -2.21
N ASN A 263 1.12 5.10 -1.25
CA ASN A 263 -0.03 4.21 -1.28
C ASN A 263 -0.61 3.97 0.12
N ALA A 264 -1.79 3.34 0.16
CA ALA A 264 -2.53 3.11 1.40
C ALA A 264 -1.78 2.26 2.42
N LYS A 265 -1.01 1.25 1.99
CA LYS A 265 -0.27 0.37 2.90
C LYS A 265 0.89 1.11 3.57
N GLU A 266 1.53 2.04 2.87
CA GLU A 266 2.60 2.86 3.44
C GLU A 266 2.12 3.76 4.61
N MET A 267 0.81 4.02 4.72
CA MET A 267 0.22 4.69 5.88
C MET A 267 0.40 3.93 7.19
N ALA A 268 0.85 2.67 7.14
CA ALA A 268 1.34 1.93 8.29
C ALA A 268 2.36 2.72 9.12
N ILE A 269 3.11 3.64 8.51
CA ILE A 269 4.11 4.46 9.20
C ILE A 269 3.50 5.36 10.29
N TYR A 270 2.19 5.62 10.23
CA TYR A 270 1.48 6.35 11.28
C TYR A 270 1.49 5.62 12.62
N ASP A 271 1.46 4.29 12.60
CA ASP A 271 1.58 3.48 13.80
C ASP A 271 3.06 3.38 14.21
N ASN A 272 3.50 4.33 15.04
CA ASN A 272 4.82 4.32 15.66
C ASN A 272 4.87 3.45 16.94
N SER A 273 3.74 2.89 17.38
CA SER A 273 3.68 2.00 18.55
C SER A 273 3.98 0.57 18.12
N GLY A 274 5.27 0.29 17.89
CA GLY A 274 5.75 -1.01 17.45
C GLY A 274 5.59 -2.18 18.44
N ASN A 275 4.55 -2.23 19.29
CA ASN A 275 4.46 -3.23 20.36
C ASN A 275 3.06 -3.54 20.93
N ASP A 276 1.93 -3.16 20.29
CA ASP A 276 0.61 -3.60 20.80
C ASP A 276 0.30 -5.04 20.35
N TYR A 277 0.97 -5.96 21.05
CA TYR A 277 0.80 -7.40 20.98
C TYR A 277 -0.44 -7.82 21.77
N ASP A 278 -1.61 -7.31 21.40
CA ASP A 278 -2.86 -7.96 21.79
C ASP A 278 -3.49 -8.65 20.56
N LYS A 279 -3.79 -9.92 20.80
CA LYS A 279 -3.96 -10.98 19.80
C LYS A 279 -5.10 -10.63 18.84
N ASP A 280 -4.92 -11.02 17.58
CA ASP A 280 -5.84 -10.93 16.43
C ASP A 280 -5.56 -9.82 15.40
N GLY A 281 -4.81 -8.75 15.73
CA GLY A 281 -4.48 -7.65 14.78
C GLY A 281 -2.98 -7.39 14.52
N ALA A 282 -2.08 -7.87 15.37
CA ALA A 282 -0.66 -7.53 15.33
C ALA A 282 0.14 -8.21 14.20
N ALA A 283 -0.27 -9.41 13.77
CA ALA A 283 0.35 -10.11 12.64
C ALA A 283 0.14 -9.37 11.31
N ASP A 284 -0.97 -8.64 11.18
CA ASP A 284 -1.30 -7.94 9.94
C ASP A 284 -0.43 -6.71 9.73
N TRP A 285 -0.13 -5.96 10.79
CA TRP A 285 0.79 -4.83 10.68
C TRP A 285 2.22 -5.25 10.39
N PHE A 286 2.67 -6.36 10.96
CA PHE A 286 4.03 -6.86 10.70
C PHE A 286 4.23 -7.18 9.22
N GLU A 287 3.33 -7.97 8.61
CA GLU A 287 3.46 -8.33 7.19
C GLU A 287 3.24 -7.12 6.28
N ILE A 288 2.29 -6.22 6.59
CA ILE A 288 2.13 -4.96 5.83
C ILE A 288 3.40 -4.10 5.92
N LYS A 289 3.92 -3.83 7.12
CA LYS A 289 5.13 -3.02 7.32
C LYS A 289 6.36 -3.69 6.71
N LYS A 290 6.42 -5.02 6.67
CA LYS A 290 7.48 -5.77 6.01
C LYS A 290 7.41 -5.60 4.49
N GLU A 291 6.22 -5.74 3.90
CA GLU A 291 5.95 -5.49 2.47
C GLU A 291 6.42 -4.10 2.05
N VAL A 292 6.06 -3.07 2.82
CA VAL A 292 6.42 -1.68 2.50
C VAL A 292 7.81 -1.27 3.01
N GLY A 293 8.64 -2.22 3.45
CA GLY A 293 10.02 -1.97 3.86
C GLY A 293 10.17 -1.06 5.09
N GLN A 294 9.18 -1.06 5.97
CA GLN A 294 9.15 -0.32 7.23
C GLN A 294 9.65 -1.14 8.43
N VAL A 295 9.98 -2.41 8.26
CA VAL A 295 10.68 -3.22 9.27
C VAL A 295 12.19 -2.99 9.16
N ILE A 296 12.82 -2.57 10.26
CA ILE A 296 14.28 -2.41 10.38
C ILE A 296 14.93 -3.74 10.74
N SER A 297 14.34 -4.45 11.70
CA SER A 297 14.79 -5.78 12.14
C SER A 297 13.61 -6.52 12.75
N ALA A 298 13.57 -7.85 12.64
CA ALA A 298 12.59 -8.69 13.31
C ALA A 298 13.16 -10.08 13.59
N ASP A 299 12.56 -10.78 14.54
CA ASP A 299 12.69 -12.23 14.65
C ASP A 299 11.81 -12.93 13.60
N GLN A 300 11.93 -14.26 13.48
CA GLN A 300 11.21 -15.04 12.47
C GLN A 300 9.69 -14.89 12.55
N ASP A 301 9.16 -14.60 13.74
CA ASP A 301 7.74 -14.49 14.03
C ASP A 301 7.23 -13.03 14.11
N GLY A 302 8.08 -12.03 13.86
CA GLY A 302 7.73 -10.61 13.91
C GLY A 302 7.42 -10.04 15.31
N LYS A 303 7.64 -10.81 16.39
CA LYS A 303 7.31 -10.46 17.78
C LYS A 303 8.18 -9.35 18.35
N ASN A 304 9.44 -9.28 17.93
CA ASN A 304 10.41 -8.27 18.38
C ASN A 304 10.80 -7.34 17.22
N ALA A 305 9.84 -7.06 16.33
CA ALA A 305 10.08 -6.21 15.18
C ALA A 305 10.35 -4.76 15.61
N VAL A 306 11.43 -4.19 15.10
CA VAL A 306 11.74 -2.77 15.19
C VAL A 306 11.29 -2.15 13.88
N TYR A 307 10.42 -1.15 13.96
CA TYR A 307 9.87 -0.47 12.80
C TYR A 307 10.52 0.90 12.61
N LYS A 308 10.48 1.39 11.37
CA LYS A 308 10.75 2.78 11.04
C LYS A 308 9.72 3.67 11.72
N THR A 309 10.16 4.85 12.13
CA THR A 309 9.31 5.90 12.69
C THR A 309 9.43 7.14 11.82
N ALA A 310 8.35 7.90 11.69
CA ALA A 310 8.36 9.17 10.98
C ALA A 310 7.99 10.32 11.93
N SER A 311 8.75 11.42 11.83
CA SER A 311 8.43 12.69 12.50
C SER A 311 7.35 13.48 11.75
N THR A 312 7.27 13.30 10.42
CA THR A 312 6.28 13.91 9.54
C THR A 312 5.83 12.89 8.48
N ILE A 313 4.53 12.88 8.15
CA ILE A 313 3.97 12.06 7.08
C ILE A 313 3.56 12.96 5.91
N ILE A 314 4.02 12.64 4.71
CA ILE A 314 3.81 13.43 3.50
C ILE A 314 3.08 12.56 2.49
N LEU A 315 1.81 12.88 2.24
CA LEU A 315 1.01 12.18 1.23
C LEU A 315 1.41 12.70 -0.15
N GLN A 316 1.94 11.83 -0.99
CA GLN A 316 2.39 12.20 -2.34
C GLN A 316 1.27 12.19 -3.38
N ASN A 317 0.12 11.59 -3.05
CA ASN A 317 -1.08 11.55 -3.88
C ASN A 317 -2.35 11.49 -2.99
N ASN A 318 -3.53 11.47 -3.61
CA ASN A 318 -4.79 11.11 -2.99
C ASN A 318 -4.77 9.63 -2.59
N ILE A 319 -4.71 9.36 -1.30
CA ILE A 319 -4.65 8.00 -0.77
C ILE A 319 -6.01 7.60 -0.24
N ASN A 320 -6.60 6.60 -0.88
CA ASN A 320 -7.79 5.92 -0.38
C ASN A 320 -7.35 4.70 0.43
N ILE A 321 -7.75 4.64 1.69
CA ILE A 321 -7.47 3.51 2.57
C ILE A 321 -8.76 2.70 2.72
N THR A 322 -8.65 1.38 2.66
CA THR A 322 -9.75 0.46 2.97
C THR A 322 -9.33 -0.50 4.08
N ALA A 323 -10.30 -1.25 4.61
CA ALA A 323 -10.04 -2.34 5.55
C ALA A 323 -9.15 -3.48 5.00
N LYS A 324 -8.84 -3.48 3.69
CA LYS A 324 -7.90 -4.42 3.06
C LYS A 324 -6.46 -3.91 3.05
N ASP A 325 -6.27 -2.60 3.18
CA ASP A 325 -4.95 -1.95 3.10
C ASP A 325 -4.32 -1.80 4.49
N VAL A 326 -5.18 -1.65 5.50
CA VAL A 326 -4.83 -1.50 6.92
C VAL A 326 -5.80 -2.36 7.72
N PRO A 327 -5.39 -2.99 8.85
CA PRO A 327 -6.29 -3.85 9.61
C PRO A 327 -7.46 -3.04 10.18
N SER A 328 -8.69 -3.54 9.98
CA SER A 328 -9.94 -2.86 10.37
C SER A 328 -10.01 -2.48 11.85
N THR A 329 -9.30 -3.20 12.72
CA THR A 329 -9.18 -2.93 14.16
C THR A 329 -8.56 -1.56 14.48
N ASN A 330 -7.79 -0.99 13.54
CA ASN A 330 -7.16 0.32 13.66
C ASN A 330 -8.02 1.46 13.10
N PHE A 331 -9.22 1.15 12.62
CA PHE A 331 -10.19 2.16 12.25
C PHE A 331 -11.15 2.41 13.42
N TRP A 332 -11.21 3.66 13.82
CA TRP A 332 -12.25 4.18 14.69
C TRP A 332 -13.51 4.43 13.87
N THR A 333 -14.65 3.91 14.31
CA THR A 333 -15.94 4.22 13.69
C THR A 333 -16.76 5.10 14.64
N ASP A 334 -17.36 6.18 14.14
CA ASP A 334 -18.27 7.07 14.90
C ASP A 334 -19.41 6.26 15.57
N ASN A 335 -19.76 5.11 14.98
CA ASN A 335 -20.85 4.23 15.40
C ASN A 335 -20.47 3.12 16.39
N LYS A 336 -19.25 3.07 16.94
CA LYS A 336 -18.91 2.18 18.08
C LYS A 336 -19.57 2.67 19.37
N SER A 337 -20.90 2.62 19.37
CA SER A 337 -21.77 2.82 20.51
C SER A 337 -21.83 1.55 21.34
N THR A 338 -20.72 1.25 22.05
CA THR A 338 -20.64 0.49 23.32
C THR A 338 -19.24 -0.09 23.45
N VAL A 339 -18.38 0.58 24.21
CA VAL A 339 -17.33 -0.14 24.90
C VAL A 339 -18.01 -0.86 26.07
N GLU A 340 -18.23 -2.17 25.96
CA GLU A 340 -18.63 -2.99 27.10
C GLU A 340 -17.44 -3.13 28.04
N PHE A 341 -17.28 -2.18 28.97
CA PHE A 341 -16.36 -2.37 30.08
C PHE A 341 -16.97 -3.37 31.07
N HIS A 342 -16.33 -4.54 31.18
CA HIS A 342 -16.52 -5.44 32.31
C HIS A 342 -16.24 -4.67 33.60
N ARG A 343 -17.30 -4.29 34.32
CA ARG A 343 -17.21 -3.67 35.65
C ARG A 343 -16.60 -4.67 36.62
N ASN A 344 -15.32 -4.51 36.95
CA ASN A 344 -14.86 -4.91 38.28
C ASN A 344 -15.35 -3.84 39.26
N TRP A 345 -16.29 -4.27 40.07
CA TRP A 345 -17.02 -3.44 41.02
C TRP A 345 -16.21 -3.40 42.30
N ASP A 346 -15.36 -2.38 42.46
CA ASP A 346 -14.93 -1.94 43.78
C ASP A 346 -14.47 -0.47 43.72
N GLU A 347 -15.03 0.31 44.65
CA GLU A 347 -14.61 1.67 45.05
C GLU A 347 -15.01 2.88 44.17
N GLY A 348 -16.27 3.29 44.32
CA GLY A 348 -16.53 4.52 45.11
C GLY A 348 -16.16 5.91 44.58
N GLN A 349 -15.90 6.13 43.28
CA GLN A 349 -15.82 7.50 42.75
C GLN A 349 -16.83 7.77 41.62
N LEU A 350 -17.91 8.47 41.97
CA LEU A 350 -18.85 9.10 41.05
C LEU A 350 -18.26 10.43 40.54
N GLY A 351 -17.35 10.33 39.56
CA GLY A 351 -17.15 11.38 38.58
C GLY A 351 -18.05 11.09 37.37
N THR A 352 -18.82 12.08 36.92
CA THR A 352 -19.71 11.97 35.76
C THR A 352 -18.94 11.50 34.52
N LEU A 353 -19.21 10.27 34.07
CA LEU A 353 -18.63 9.60 32.90
C LEU A 353 -18.67 10.43 31.60
N PHE A 354 -19.54 11.44 31.52
CA PHE A 354 -19.62 12.34 30.38
C PHE A 354 -18.45 13.32 30.29
N ASP A 355 -17.89 13.73 31.43
CA ASP A 355 -16.75 14.65 31.47
C ASP A 355 -15.44 13.93 31.15
N TYR A 356 -15.32 12.63 31.43
CA TYR A 356 -14.14 11.87 31.02
C TYR A 356 -14.11 11.63 29.51
N ALA A 357 -15.24 11.23 28.90
CA ALA A 357 -15.36 11.05 27.45
C ALA A 357 -15.13 12.35 26.66
N GLN A 358 -15.57 13.51 27.18
CA GLN A 358 -15.22 14.81 26.63
C GLN A 358 -13.79 15.26 26.98
N SER A 359 -13.17 14.75 28.06
CA SER A 359 -11.75 15.04 28.34
C SER A 359 -10.78 14.22 27.48
N ILE A 360 -11.25 13.19 26.77
CA ILE A 360 -10.46 12.44 25.78
C ILE A 360 -10.54 13.07 24.38
N THR A 361 -11.30 14.15 24.18
CA THR A 361 -11.45 14.78 22.84
C THR A 361 -10.23 15.58 22.38
N ASP A 362 -9.20 15.70 23.21
CA ASP A 362 -7.89 16.26 22.80
C ASP A 362 -6.78 15.21 22.72
N GLN A 363 -7.11 13.92 22.87
CA GLN A 363 -6.18 12.83 22.57
C GLN A 363 -6.74 12.01 21.42
N PRO A 364 -6.19 12.10 20.19
CA PRO A 364 -6.36 11.01 19.26
C PRO A 364 -5.72 9.80 19.93
N LEU A 365 -6.57 8.81 20.22
CA LEU A 365 -6.16 7.45 20.53
C LEU A 365 -5.01 7.10 19.58
N LYS A 366 -3.86 6.70 20.15
CA LYS A 366 -2.68 6.29 19.38
C LYS A 366 -3.12 5.47 18.16
N GLY A 367 -2.76 5.91 16.95
CA GLY A 367 -2.78 5.05 15.77
C GLY A 367 -4.13 4.83 15.05
N SER A 368 -5.25 5.49 15.39
CA SER A 368 -6.54 5.20 14.73
C SER A 368 -6.93 6.11 13.55
N PHE A 369 -7.48 5.54 12.47
CA PHE A 369 -8.13 6.25 11.32
C PHE A 369 -9.64 6.44 11.55
N VAL A 370 -10.30 7.50 11.06
CA VAL A 370 -11.72 7.82 11.40
C VAL A 370 -12.72 7.45 10.29
N ASP A 371 -13.74 6.64 10.59
CA ASP A 371 -14.84 6.20 9.70
C ASP A 371 -16.10 6.99 9.97
N ARG A 372 -16.30 8.04 9.18
CA ARG A 372 -17.45 8.91 9.35
C ARG A 372 -18.76 8.28 8.88
N ASP A 373 -18.68 7.38 7.91
CA ASP A 373 -19.85 6.91 7.16
C ASP A 373 -20.12 5.41 7.36
N ASN A 374 -19.28 4.70 8.12
CA ASN A 374 -19.39 3.27 8.43
C ASN A 374 -19.45 2.39 7.16
N THR A 375 -18.76 2.83 6.11
CA THR A 375 -18.77 2.21 4.77
C THR A 375 -17.55 1.34 4.48
N GLY A 376 -16.52 1.39 5.35
CA GLY A 376 -15.28 0.64 5.16
C GLY A 376 -14.35 1.18 4.06
N VAL A 377 -14.61 2.39 3.54
CA VAL A 377 -13.76 3.08 2.55
C VAL A 377 -13.51 4.51 3.02
N TYR A 378 -12.23 4.87 3.09
CA TYR A 378 -11.78 6.17 3.61
C TYR A 378 -11.01 6.87 2.50
N THR A 379 -11.59 7.93 1.96
CA THR A 379 -10.82 8.87 1.15
C THR A 379 -10.19 9.88 2.08
N ILE A 380 -8.89 9.73 2.35
CA ILE A 380 -8.14 10.82 2.98
C ILE A 380 -7.83 11.83 1.87
N THR A 381 -8.75 12.78 1.70
CA THR A 381 -8.49 13.94 0.85
C THR A 381 -7.50 14.84 1.59
N ILE A 382 -6.34 15.02 0.96
CA ILE A 382 -5.13 15.72 1.43
C ILE A 382 -5.42 16.77 2.51
N SER A 383 -4.99 16.44 3.73
CA SER A 383 -4.52 17.39 4.72
C SER A 383 -3.26 16.76 5.31
N LEU A 384 -2.13 17.44 5.16
CA LEU A 384 -0.85 17.01 5.71
C LEU A 384 -1.04 16.68 7.20
N LEU A 385 -0.78 15.43 7.61
CA LEU A 385 -0.77 15.07 9.02
C LEU A 385 0.63 15.40 9.58
N VAL A 386 0.86 16.67 9.91
CA VAL A 386 2.02 17.07 10.70
C VAL A 386 1.65 16.90 12.17
N ARG A 387 2.05 15.78 12.75
CA ARG A 387 1.98 15.60 14.19
C ARG A 387 3.41 15.55 14.71
N HIS A 388 3.83 16.59 15.44
CA HIS A 388 4.97 16.48 16.34
C HIS A 388 4.64 15.37 17.33
N LEU A 389 5.17 14.18 17.08
CA LEU A 389 5.22 13.10 18.04
C LEU A 389 6.38 13.44 18.97
N ILE A 390 6.05 14.08 20.09
CA ILE A 390 6.99 14.30 21.20
C ILE A 390 7.18 12.99 21.93
#